data_AF-A0A957CLI7-F1
#
_entry.id   AF-A0A957CLI7-F1
#
_cell.length_a   1.000
_cell.length_b   1.000
_cell.length_c   1.000
_cell.angle_alpha   90.00
_cell.angle_beta   90.00
_cell.angle_gamma   90.00
#
_symmetry.space_group_name_H-M   'P 1'
#
loop_
_entity.id
_entity.type
_entity.pdbx_description
1 polymer ?
#
loop_
_entity_poly.entity_id
_entity_poly.type
_entity_poly.pdbx_seq_one_letter_code
_entity_poly.pdbx_strand_id
1 'polypeptide(L)'
;MNQEIKDLKEDVGQVIEKEPLDHGQMELSTRPSIWKLFGAGFVLSGCSPSFYYHAARRWLITAVAFFILFGLILAGVETWRIANDMRPFRDDVNAAFADGKFPAITIADGEATVHGPEPFVVVDDSRNLIVFDTTGEYTGAELENGRYDTGIILTKTKLYSIDDQGDVQIMPLDMPFLSRRNIEINENAAQRMVSAVQLLIFLGLAFWRVAMGLAYITLLAFVVWGVAALAQRNIGFGAVLTTGLYAVVPTVYAHYLLDRAGFDFFGMFTLLLLGGWAISLVAAGGKRQVGDFLRGTRPLRAWRALLGIPMLTLFVLDAVYQWTYGAAIVWITAVVTYLLLFGIEFNTAQADTQRDDSVKIALQK
;
A
#
# COMPACT_ATOMS: atom_id res chain seq x y z
N MET A 1 64.89 -37.83 -12.88
CA MET A 1 64.49 -37.51 -11.49
C MET A 1 64.83 -36.09 -11.04
N ASN A 2 66.09 -35.70 -10.79
CA ASN A 2 66.36 -34.30 -10.35
C ASN A 2 66.16 -33.24 -11.45
N GLN A 3 66.29 -33.61 -12.73
CA GLN A 3 66.01 -32.71 -13.85
C GLN A 3 64.49 -32.56 -14.09
N GLU A 4 63.74 -33.66 -14.08
CA GLU A 4 62.28 -33.64 -14.22
C GLU A 4 61.56 -32.85 -13.10
N ILE A 5 62.07 -32.88 -11.87
CA ILE A 5 61.51 -32.08 -10.77
C ILE A 5 61.80 -30.58 -10.96
N LYS A 6 62.87 -30.23 -11.69
CA LYS A 6 63.22 -28.83 -11.98
C LYS A 6 62.35 -28.27 -13.11
N ASP A 7 62.13 -29.06 -14.15
CA ASP A 7 61.27 -28.69 -15.29
C ASP A 7 59.80 -28.57 -14.85
N LEU A 8 59.31 -29.47 -13.97
CA LEU A 8 57.98 -29.36 -13.37
C LEU A 8 57.80 -28.13 -12.47
N LYS A 9 58.88 -27.61 -11.84
CA LYS A 9 58.80 -26.37 -11.04
C LYS A 9 58.84 -25.11 -11.90
N GLU A 10 59.47 -25.15 -13.06
CA GLU A 10 59.45 -24.04 -14.02
C GLU A 10 58.10 -23.95 -14.75
N ASP A 11 57.51 -25.08 -15.14
CA ASP A 11 56.16 -25.10 -15.75
C ASP A 11 55.07 -24.70 -14.76
N VAL A 12 55.14 -25.14 -13.50
CA VAL A 12 54.19 -24.70 -12.46
C VAL A 12 54.45 -23.24 -12.04
N GLY A 13 55.68 -22.75 -12.17
CA GLY A 13 56.04 -21.35 -11.94
C GLY A 13 55.49 -20.40 -13.00
N GLN A 14 55.45 -20.81 -14.27
CA GLN A 14 54.90 -20.01 -15.36
C GLN A 14 53.37 -20.02 -15.43
N VAL A 15 52.69 -21.05 -14.94
CA VAL A 15 51.21 -21.05 -14.82
C VAL A 15 50.71 -20.14 -13.69
N ILE A 16 51.58 -19.73 -12.76
CA ILE A 16 51.25 -18.80 -11.66
C ILE A 16 51.69 -17.36 -11.97
N GLU A 17 52.26 -17.10 -13.15
CA GLU A 17 52.55 -15.74 -13.61
C GLU A 17 51.29 -15.06 -14.16
N LYS A 18 50.57 -14.40 -13.25
CA LYS A 18 49.78 -13.20 -13.52
C LYS A 18 48.77 -13.33 -14.69
N GLU A 19 47.70 -14.08 -14.51
CA GLU A 19 46.43 -13.44 -14.84
C GLU A 19 46.28 -12.29 -13.82
N PRO A 20 46.38 -11.00 -14.22
CA PRO A 20 45.90 -9.96 -13.34
C PRO A 20 44.46 -10.36 -13.03
N LEU A 21 44.19 -10.68 -11.76
CA LEU A 21 42.83 -10.79 -11.27
C LEU A 21 42.15 -9.50 -11.70
N ASP A 22 41.42 -9.59 -12.81
CA ASP A 22 40.63 -8.52 -13.37
C ASP A 22 39.41 -8.37 -12.47
N HIS A 23 39.68 -7.95 -11.25
CA HIS A 23 38.72 -7.48 -10.26
C HIS A 23 38.13 -6.12 -10.68
N GLY A 24 38.51 -5.60 -11.87
CA GLY A 24 38.06 -4.32 -12.42
C GLY A 24 36.95 -4.41 -13.47
N GLN A 25 36.76 -5.56 -14.14
CA GLN A 25 35.75 -5.70 -15.20
C GLN A 25 34.51 -6.54 -14.86
N MET A 26 34.43 -7.10 -13.65
CA MET A 26 33.13 -7.60 -13.15
C MET A 26 32.24 -6.41 -12.72
N GLU A 27 31.08 -6.30 -13.37
CA GLU A 27 29.85 -5.66 -12.86
C GLU A 27 29.49 -4.20 -13.22
N LEU A 28 29.94 -3.65 -14.35
CA LEU A 28 29.28 -2.43 -14.91
C LEU A 28 28.17 -2.73 -15.93
N SER A 29 28.06 -3.96 -16.46
CA SER A 29 27.27 -4.18 -17.69
C SER A 29 25.80 -4.55 -17.53
N THR A 30 25.27 -4.79 -16.33
CA THR A 30 23.82 -4.91 -16.17
C THR A 30 23.36 -4.28 -14.87
N ARG A 31 23.22 -2.95 -14.85
CA ARG A 31 22.33 -2.32 -13.87
C ARG A 31 21.00 -3.08 -13.95
N PRO A 32 20.59 -3.84 -12.92
CA PRO A 32 19.37 -4.60 -12.99
C PRO A 32 18.25 -3.61 -13.29
N SER A 33 17.48 -3.88 -14.36
CA SER A 33 16.42 -2.97 -14.76
C SER A 33 15.54 -2.69 -13.55
N ILE A 34 15.16 -1.42 -13.37
CA ILE A 34 14.35 -0.94 -12.25
C ILE A 34 13.13 -1.87 -12.07
N TRP A 35 12.50 -2.30 -13.15
CA TRP A 35 11.40 -3.28 -13.17
C TRP A 35 11.67 -4.60 -12.44
N LYS A 36 12.88 -5.18 -12.56
CA LYS A 36 13.24 -6.40 -11.84
C LYS A 36 13.28 -6.17 -10.33
N LEU A 37 13.67 -4.97 -9.90
CA LEU A 37 13.74 -4.58 -8.49
C LEU A 37 12.36 -4.42 -7.89
N PHE A 38 11.47 -3.75 -8.62
CA PHE A 38 10.09 -3.53 -8.18
C PHE A 38 9.34 -4.85 -8.09
N GLY A 39 9.33 -5.67 -9.15
CA GLY A 39 8.66 -6.98 -9.12
C GLY A 39 9.22 -7.91 -8.03
N ALA A 40 10.54 -7.92 -7.84
CA ALA A 40 11.16 -8.66 -6.74
C ALA A 40 10.74 -8.11 -5.36
N GLY A 41 10.62 -6.79 -5.21
CA GLY A 41 10.24 -6.16 -3.94
C GLY A 41 8.84 -6.53 -3.47
N PHE A 42 7.89 -6.80 -4.38
CA PHE A 42 6.55 -7.25 -3.99
C PHE A 42 6.52 -8.69 -3.51
N VAL A 43 7.26 -9.60 -4.16
CA VAL A 43 7.12 -11.04 -3.91
C VAL A 43 8.27 -11.63 -3.10
N LEU A 44 9.51 -11.26 -3.45
CA LEU A 44 10.72 -11.84 -2.87
C LEU A 44 11.05 -11.24 -1.50
N SER A 45 10.51 -10.06 -1.17
CA SER A 45 10.62 -9.50 0.19
C SER A 45 9.99 -10.45 1.22
N GLY A 46 8.84 -11.05 0.92
CA GLY A 46 8.20 -11.99 1.86
C GLY A 46 8.79 -13.39 1.89
N CYS A 47 9.54 -13.78 0.85
CA CYS A 47 9.87 -15.19 0.63
C CYS A 47 11.37 -15.50 0.59
N SER A 48 12.24 -14.49 0.42
CA SER A 48 13.66 -14.74 0.19
C SER A 48 14.56 -13.91 1.11
N PRO A 49 15.19 -14.51 2.13
CA PRO A 49 16.17 -13.82 2.97
C PRO A 49 17.33 -13.22 2.17
N SER A 50 17.72 -13.88 1.07
CA SER A 50 18.76 -13.43 0.14
C SER A 50 18.45 -12.06 -0.48
N PHE A 51 17.16 -11.75 -0.68
CA PHE A 51 16.71 -10.45 -1.18
C PHE A 51 17.16 -9.32 -0.25
N TYR A 52 17.04 -9.49 1.07
CA TYR A 52 17.40 -8.47 2.05
C TYR A 52 18.91 -8.22 2.12
N TYR A 53 19.73 -9.26 1.93
CA TYR A 53 21.18 -9.10 1.82
C TYR A 53 21.56 -8.17 0.66
N HIS A 54 20.96 -8.38 -0.51
CA HIS A 54 21.18 -7.50 -1.66
C HIS A 54 20.54 -6.12 -1.48
N ALA A 55 19.34 -6.05 -0.90
CA ALA A 55 18.64 -4.81 -0.67
C ALA A 55 19.41 -3.89 0.30
N ALA A 56 19.99 -4.43 1.37
CA ALA A 56 20.78 -3.67 2.34
C ALA A 56 21.99 -2.94 1.75
N ARG A 57 22.49 -3.37 0.59
CA ARG A 57 23.63 -2.77 -0.13
C ARG A 57 23.21 -1.82 -1.26
N ARG A 58 21.91 -1.66 -1.49
CA ARG A 58 21.39 -0.79 -2.55
C ARG A 58 21.27 0.66 -2.10
N TRP A 59 21.05 1.53 -3.07
CA TRP A 59 20.85 2.93 -2.83
C TRP A 59 19.50 3.16 -2.15
N LEU A 60 19.51 3.92 -1.06
CA LEU A 60 18.30 4.25 -0.28
C LEU A 60 17.19 4.84 -1.17
N ILE A 61 17.55 5.64 -2.17
CA ILE A 61 16.61 6.26 -3.12
C ILE A 61 15.74 5.20 -3.82
N THR A 62 16.30 4.05 -4.19
CA THR A 62 15.55 3.00 -4.87
C THR A 62 14.53 2.33 -3.95
N ALA A 63 14.87 2.18 -2.67
CA ALA A 63 13.97 1.64 -1.65
C ALA A 63 12.84 2.63 -1.31
N VAL A 64 13.15 3.92 -1.22
CA VAL A 64 12.16 4.99 -1.03
C VAL A 64 11.21 5.06 -2.23
N ALA A 65 11.73 5.05 -3.47
CA ALA A 65 10.90 5.03 -4.66
C ALA A 65 9.99 3.79 -4.73
N PHE A 66 10.51 2.63 -4.33
CA PHE A 66 9.72 1.41 -4.17
C PHE A 66 8.58 1.58 -3.15
N PHE A 67 8.91 2.11 -1.97
CA PHE A 67 7.95 2.34 -0.91
C PHE A 67 6.85 3.32 -1.32
N ILE A 68 7.20 4.41 -2.04
CA ILE A 68 6.23 5.36 -2.58
C ILE A 68 5.27 4.64 -3.53
N LEU A 69 5.78 3.87 -4.51
CA LEU A 69 4.91 3.13 -5.42
C LEU A 69 4.01 2.14 -4.68
N PHE A 70 4.56 1.40 -3.72
CA PHE A 70 3.80 0.47 -2.89
C PHE A 70 2.67 1.19 -2.14
N GLY A 71 2.97 2.33 -1.51
CA GLY A 71 1.97 3.16 -0.82
C GLY A 71 0.88 3.70 -1.75
N LEU A 72 1.24 4.11 -2.98
CA LEU A 72 0.28 4.56 -3.99
C LEU A 72 -0.66 3.43 -4.44
N ILE A 73 -0.13 2.21 -4.61
CA ILE A 73 -0.95 1.04 -4.96
C ILE A 73 -1.93 0.74 -3.82
N LEU A 74 -1.47 0.70 -2.56
CA LEU A 74 -2.36 0.48 -1.42
C LEU A 74 -3.45 1.55 -1.32
N ALA A 75 -3.09 2.82 -1.48
CA ALA A 75 -4.07 3.91 -1.50
C ALA A 75 -5.09 3.76 -2.63
N GLY A 76 -4.67 3.30 -3.82
CA GLY A 76 -5.55 3.00 -4.93
C GLY A 76 -6.54 1.87 -4.62
N VAL A 77 -6.06 0.79 -4.02
CA VAL A 77 -6.90 -0.36 -3.60
C VAL A 77 -7.94 0.08 -2.55
N GLU A 78 -7.52 0.85 -1.54
CA GLU A 78 -8.42 1.36 -0.51
C GLU A 78 -9.44 2.35 -1.06
N THR A 79 -9.03 3.25 -1.95
CA THR A 79 -9.94 4.17 -2.62
C THR A 79 -10.95 3.41 -3.45
N TRP A 80 -10.53 2.37 -4.18
CA TRP A 80 -11.46 1.54 -4.94
C TRP A 80 -12.46 0.85 -4.00
N ARG A 81 -11.99 0.23 -2.91
CA ARG A 81 -12.87 -0.36 -1.90
C ARG A 81 -13.92 0.65 -1.42
N ILE A 82 -13.51 1.84 -1.00
CA ILE A 82 -14.43 2.90 -0.56
C ILE A 82 -15.39 3.30 -1.69
N ALA A 83 -14.91 3.44 -2.92
CA ALA A 83 -15.73 3.77 -4.07
C ALA A 83 -16.77 2.68 -4.39
N ASN A 84 -16.44 1.40 -4.19
CA ASN A 84 -17.37 0.29 -4.31
C ASN A 84 -18.41 0.30 -3.17
N ASP A 85 -17.97 0.55 -1.93
CA ASP A 85 -18.86 0.65 -0.77
C ASP A 85 -19.83 1.83 -0.91
N MET A 86 -19.45 2.89 -1.63
CA MET A 86 -20.31 4.04 -1.95
C MET A 86 -21.21 3.85 -3.17
N ARG A 87 -21.11 2.74 -3.93
CA ARG A 87 -21.95 2.52 -5.12
C ARG A 87 -23.45 2.51 -4.81
N PRO A 88 -23.95 1.78 -3.78
CA PRO A 88 -25.37 1.78 -3.46
C PRO A 88 -25.89 3.19 -3.19
N PHE A 89 -25.15 3.99 -2.41
CA PHE A 89 -25.50 5.39 -2.17
C PHE A 89 -25.56 6.21 -3.47
N ARG A 90 -24.58 6.05 -4.36
CA ARG A 90 -24.60 6.72 -5.66
C ARG A 90 -25.80 6.30 -6.51
N ASP A 91 -26.12 5.01 -6.51
CA ASP A 91 -27.24 4.46 -7.26
C ASP A 91 -28.58 4.95 -6.69
N ASP A 92 -28.70 5.03 -5.37
CA ASP A 92 -29.87 5.59 -4.67
C ASP A 92 -30.06 7.08 -4.98
N VAL A 93 -28.97 7.86 -4.99
CA VAL A 93 -29.02 9.28 -5.35
C VAL A 93 -29.44 9.45 -6.81
N ASN A 94 -28.85 8.69 -7.73
CA ASN A 94 -29.22 8.75 -9.15
C ASN A 94 -30.68 8.34 -9.37
N ALA A 95 -31.14 7.28 -8.69
CA ALA A 95 -32.52 6.85 -8.73
C ALA A 95 -33.47 7.91 -8.15
N ALA A 96 -33.08 8.59 -7.07
CA ALA A 96 -33.87 9.69 -6.49
C ALA A 96 -34.05 10.86 -7.46
N PHE A 97 -33.01 11.24 -8.21
CA PHE A 97 -33.13 12.25 -9.26
C PHE A 97 -34.00 11.76 -10.44
N ALA A 98 -33.80 10.52 -10.89
CA ALA A 98 -34.55 9.94 -12.01
C ALA A 98 -36.04 9.77 -11.72
N ASP A 99 -36.38 9.40 -10.48
CA ASP A 99 -37.76 9.23 -10.00
C ASP A 99 -38.44 10.56 -9.65
N GLY A 100 -37.73 11.69 -9.72
CA GLY A 100 -38.25 13.00 -9.29
C GLY A 100 -38.42 13.13 -7.78
N LYS A 101 -37.79 12.27 -6.97
CA LYS A 101 -37.76 12.32 -5.50
C LYS A 101 -36.78 13.37 -4.97
N PHE A 102 -35.99 13.99 -5.83
CA PHE A 102 -35.11 15.10 -5.49
C PHE A 102 -35.14 16.14 -6.62
N PRO A 103 -35.48 17.41 -6.34
CA PRO A 103 -35.61 18.43 -7.37
C PRO A 103 -34.23 18.95 -7.79
N ALA A 104 -34.12 19.48 -9.00
CA ALA A 104 -32.93 20.24 -9.36
C ALA A 104 -32.96 21.59 -8.62
N ILE A 105 -31.83 21.99 -8.04
CA ILE A 105 -31.71 23.25 -7.30
C ILE A 105 -30.65 24.11 -7.98
N THR A 106 -30.92 25.39 -8.18
CA THR A 106 -29.93 26.34 -8.68
C THR A 106 -29.75 27.47 -7.68
N ILE A 107 -28.52 27.70 -7.23
CA ILE A 107 -28.15 28.84 -6.39
C ILE A 107 -27.34 29.82 -7.24
N ALA A 108 -27.87 31.02 -7.44
CA ALA A 108 -27.24 32.09 -8.22
C ALA A 108 -27.55 33.45 -7.57
N ASP A 109 -26.55 34.35 -7.56
CA ASP A 109 -26.69 35.71 -7.03
C ASP A 109 -27.25 35.79 -5.59
N GLY A 110 -26.96 34.77 -4.76
CA GLY A 110 -27.43 34.67 -3.39
C GLY A 110 -28.87 34.17 -3.24
N GLU A 111 -29.51 33.72 -4.32
CA GLU A 111 -30.85 33.16 -4.32
C GLU A 111 -30.86 31.70 -4.78
N ALA A 112 -31.53 30.83 -4.03
CA ALA A 112 -31.87 29.47 -4.43
C ALA A 112 -33.17 29.46 -5.23
N THR A 113 -33.23 28.59 -6.24
CA THR A 113 -34.43 28.25 -7.02
C THR A 113 -34.58 26.75 -7.08
N VAL A 114 -35.80 26.24 -6.92
CA VAL A 114 -36.11 24.80 -6.93
C VAL A 114 -36.95 24.51 -8.17
N HIS A 115 -36.49 23.58 -9.00
CA HIS A 115 -37.20 23.17 -10.22
C HIS A 115 -38.11 21.98 -9.91
N GLY A 116 -39.32 22.26 -9.41
CA GLY A 116 -40.30 21.25 -9.02
C GLY A 116 -41.48 21.85 -8.26
N PRO A 117 -42.43 21.02 -7.77
CA PRO A 117 -43.44 21.47 -6.83
C PRO A 117 -42.81 21.89 -5.51
N GLU A 118 -43.21 23.06 -4.98
CA GLU A 118 -42.76 23.60 -3.70
C GLU A 118 -43.93 23.72 -2.71
N PRO A 119 -43.70 23.51 -1.39
CA PRO A 119 -42.44 23.08 -0.78
C PRO A 119 -42.10 21.63 -1.15
N PHE A 120 -40.82 21.36 -1.42
CA PHE A 120 -40.36 20.00 -1.72
C PHE A 120 -39.84 19.33 -0.44
N VAL A 121 -40.64 18.44 0.13
CA VAL A 121 -40.28 17.68 1.35
C VAL A 121 -39.62 16.36 0.95
N VAL A 122 -38.32 16.23 1.20
CA VAL A 122 -37.56 14.98 0.95
C VAL A 122 -37.75 14.00 2.11
N VAL A 123 -37.66 14.51 3.34
CA VAL A 123 -37.85 13.75 4.58
C VAL A 123 -38.59 14.64 5.57
N ASP A 124 -39.66 14.12 6.18
CA ASP A 124 -40.28 14.67 7.38
C ASP A 124 -40.71 13.47 8.23
N ASP A 125 -39.80 13.04 9.10
CA ASP A 125 -40.08 12.00 10.09
C ASP A 125 -39.98 12.57 11.52
N SER A 126 -40.16 11.72 12.53
CA SER A 126 -40.17 12.16 13.93
C SER A 126 -38.83 12.71 14.45
N ARG A 127 -37.73 12.60 13.68
CA ARG A 127 -36.39 13.03 14.09
C ARG A 127 -35.62 13.77 12.99
N ASN A 128 -36.03 13.66 11.74
CA ASN A 128 -35.33 14.20 10.59
C ASN A 128 -36.24 15.06 9.72
N LEU A 129 -35.75 16.24 9.32
CA LEU A 129 -36.43 17.11 8.36
C LEU A 129 -35.49 17.50 7.22
N ILE A 130 -35.87 17.27 5.96
CA ILE A 130 -35.16 17.79 4.78
C ILE A 130 -36.20 18.41 3.85
N VAL A 131 -36.17 19.74 3.75
CA VAL A 131 -37.13 20.51 2.95
C VAL A 131 -36.40 21.53 2.09
N PHE A 132 -36.85 21.64 0.84
CA PHE A 132 -36.45 22.71 -0.07
C PHE A 132 -37.68 23.56 -0.36
N ASP A 133 -37.68 24.81 0.12
CA ASP A 133 -38.83 25.69 0.01
C ASP A 133 -38.39 27.15 -0.19
N THR A 134 -38.50 27.65 -1.42
CA THR A 134 -38.23 29.04 -1.74
C THR A 134 -39.46 29.94 -1.62
N THR A 135 -40.65 29.38 -1.30
CA THR A 135 -41.91 30.12 -1.13
C THR A 135 -42.06 30.73 0.25
N GLY A 136 -41.39 30.15 1.27
CA GLY A 136 -41.39 30.64 2.65
C GLY A 136 -42.50 30.05 3.53
N GLU A 137 -43.07 28.91 3.14
CA GLU A 137 -43.96 28.10 3.98
C GLU A 137 -43.21 27.47 5.15
N TYR A 138 -41.96 27.03 4.92
CA TYR A 138 -41.02 26.54 5.94
C TYR A 138 -39.99 27.61 6.29
N THR A 139 -39.72 27.79 7.58
CA THR A 139 -38.72 28.71 8.12
C THR A 139 -37.70 28.00 9.02
N GLY A 140 -36.76 28.75 9.60
CA GLY A 140 -35.84 28.20 10.60
C GLY A 140 -36.53 27.83 11.93
N ALA A 141 -37.68 28.44 12.24
CA ALA A 141 -38.39 28.23 13.50
C ALA A 141 -38.91 26.79 13.65
N GLU A 142 -39.14 26.10 12.53
CA GLU A 142 -39.53 24.69 12.47
C GLU A 142 -38.43 23.76 12.99
N LEU A 143 -37.15 24.17 12.93
CA LEU A 143 -36.05 23.40 13.52
C LEU A 143 -35.86 23.72 15.01
N GLU A 144 -36.19 24.94 15.44
CA GLU A 144 -36.01 25.38 16.84
C GLU A 144 -37.05 24.79 17.81
N ASN A 145 -38.13 24.19 17.31
CA ASN A 145 -39.22 23.68 18.13
C ASN A 145 -38.89 22.37 18.89
N GLY A 146 -37.70 21.81 18.71
CA GLY A 146 -37.25 20.57 19.36
C GLY A 146 -37.93 19.29 18.86
N ARG A 147 -38.61 19.33 17.71
CA ARG A 147 -39.22 18.15 17.08
C ARG A 147 -38.21 17.27 16.35
N TYR A 148 -37.13 17.86 15.83
CA TYR A 148 -36.17 17.17 14.98
C TYR A 148 -34.79 17.13 15.66
N ASP A 149 -34.15 15.97 15.59
CA ASP A 149 -32.77 15.75 16.06
C ASP A 149 -31.76 16.19 14.99
N THR A 150 -32.13 16.07 13.71
CA THR A 150 -31.31 16.57 12.59
C THR A 150 -32.22 17.13 11.51
N GLY A 151 -31.72 18.08 10.73
CA GLY A 151 -32.52 18.58 9.62
C GLY A 151 -31.87 19.68 8.82
N ILE A 152 -32.39 19.88 7.60
CA ILE A 152 -31.94 20.85 6.62
C ILE A 152 -33.16 21.50 5.98
N ILE A 153 -33.22 22.84 6.01
CA ILE A 153 -34.21 23.63 5.27
C ILE A 153 -33.48 24.59 4.35
N LEU A 154 -33.60 24.40 3.04
CA LEU A 154 -33.12 25.37 2.07
C LEU A 154 -34.26 26.34 1.72
N THR A 155 -34.08 27.60 2.08
CA THR A 155 -34.97 28.70 1.68
C THR A 155 -34.38 29.49 0.53
N LYS A 156 -35.13 30.48 0.03
CA LYS A 156 -34.68 31.35 -1.07
C LYS A 156 -33.30 31.98 -0.80
N THR A 157 -32.98 32.39 0.42
CA THR A 157 -31.74 33.15 0.73
C THR A 157 -30.89 32.54 1.83
N LYS A 158 -31.35 31.47 2.48
CA LYS A 158 -30.68 30.86 3.63
C LYS A 158 -30.81 29.34 3.61
N LEU A 159 -29.77 28.66 4.06
CA LEU A 159 -29.79 27.26 4.43
C LEU A 159 -29.79 27.18 5.96
N TYR A 160 -30.81 26.57 6.53
CA TYR A 160 -30.88 26.24 7.95
C TYR A 160 -30.50 24.77 8.11
N SER A 161 -29.69 24.46 9.12
CA SER A 161 -29.39 23.09 9.51
C SER A 161 -29.38 22.95 11.02
N ILE A 162 -29.90 21.84 11.54
CA ILE A 162 -29.79 21.48 12.95
C ILE A 162 -28.95 20.20 13.08
N ASP A 163 -28.00 20.21 13.99
CA ASP A 163 -27.16 19.05 14.32
C ASP A 163 -27.76 18.23 15.47
N ASP A 164 -27.13 17.10 15.78
CA ASP A 164 -27.55 16.17 16.83
C ASP A 164 -27.49 16.75 18.25
N GLN A 165 -26.91 17.95 18.42
CA GLN A 165 -26.89 18.69 19.67
C GLN A 165 -28.08 19.66 19.79
N GLY A 166 -28.88 19.80 18.73
CA GLY A 166 -30.00 20.72 18.65
C GLY A 166 -29.59 22.15 18.27
N ASP A 167 -28.34 22.37 17.87
CA ASP A 167 -27.85 23.70 17.52
C ASP A 167 -28.24 24.04 16.07
N VAL A 168 -29.08 25.07 15.93
CA VAL A 168 -29.50 25.56 14.61
C VAL A 168 -28.42 26.48 14.03
N GLN A 169 -27.85 26.06 12.92
CA GLN A 169 -26.88 26.80 12.13
C GLN A 169 -27.57 27.43 10.92
N ILE A 170 -27.28 28.71 10.68
CA ILE A 170 -27.86 29.49 9.58
C ILE A 170 -26.73 29.89 8.64
N MET A 171 -26.78 29.39 7.41
CA MET A 171 -25.85 29.73 6.34
C MET A 171 -26.54 30.63 5.31
N PRO A 172 -26.23 31.93 5.24
CA PRO A 172 -26.78 32.81 4.22
C PRO A 172 -26.20 32.44 2.83
N LEU A 173 -27.02 32.51 1.79
CA LEU A 173 -26.63 32.13 0.43
C LEU A 173 -25.90 33.26 -0.32
N ASP A 174 -25.98 34.50 0.15
CA ASP A 174 -25.34 35.68 -0.44
C ASP A 174 -23.82 35.78 -0.15
N MET A 175 -23.24 34.73 0.44
CA MET A 175 -21.82 34.72 0.77
C MET A 175 -20.92 34.85 -0.47
N PRO A 176 -19.80 35.61 -0.40
CA PRO A 176 -18.97 35.94 -1.57
C PRO A 176 -18.47 34.74 -2.40
N PHE A 177 -18.39 33.55 -1.81
CA PHE A 177 -17.97 32.34 -2.51
C PHE A 177 -19.10 31.65 -3.29
N LEU A 178 -20.36 31.77 -2.83
CA LEU A 178 -21.56 31.26 -3.52
C LEU A 178 -22.02 32.25 -4.59
N SER A 179 -22.09 33.54 -4.27
CA SER A 179 -22.61 34.60 -5.16
C SER A 179 -21.81 34.80 -6.45
N ARG A 180 -20.58 34.27 -6.55
CA ARG A 180 -19.74 34.38 -7.75
C ARG A 180 -19.87 33.21 -8.74
N ARG A 181 -20.62 32.16 -8.38
CA ARG A 181 -20.75 30.95 -9.20
C ARG A 181 -22.18 30.45 -9.20
N ASN A 182 -22.72 30.15 -10.37
CA ASN A 182 -23.97 29.43 -10.47
C ASN A 182 -23.73 28.00 -10.00
N ILE A 183 -24.31 27.64 -8.86
CA ILE A 183 -24.24 26.30 -8.31
C ILE A 183 -25.52 25.59 -8.69
N GLU A 184 -25.41 24.69 -9.67
CA GLU A 184 -26.48 23.78 -10.02
C GLU A 184 -26.29 22.48 -9.25
N ILE A 185 -27.27 22.12 -8.42
CA ILE A 185 -27.37 20.81 -7.78
C ILE A 185 -28.36 20.00 -8.62
N ASN A 186 -27.80 19.24 -9.55
CA ASN A 186 -28.51 18.28 -10.39
C ASN A 186 -27.74 16.96 -10.42
N GLU A 187 -28.28 15.95 -11.09
CA GLU A 187 -27.65 14.62 -11.20
C GLU A 187 -26.19 14.72 -11.70
N ASN A 188 -25.95 15.52 -12.74
CA ASN A 188 -24.61 15.72 -13.31
C ASN A 188 -23.64 16.38 -12.31
N ALA A 189 -24.11 17.33 -11.51
CA ALA A 189 -23.33 17.95 -10.46
C ALA A 189 -23.03 16.97 -9.32
N ALA A 190 -24.01 16.18 -8.89
CA ALA A 190 -23.82 15.15 -7.89
C ALA A 190 -22.77 14.11 -8.32
N GLN A 191 -22.83 13.62 -9.57
CA GLN A 191 -21.84 12.68 -10.10
C GLN A 191 -20.43 13.26 -10.20
N ARG A 192 -20.31 14.55 -10.61
CA ARG A 192 -19.02 15.26 -10.60
C ARG A 192 -18.48 15.41 -9.17
N MET A 193 -19.34 15.74 -8.21
CA MET A 193 -18.96 15.86 -6.81
C MET A 193 -18.45 14.53 -6.24
N VAL A 194 -19.17 13.42 -6.48
CA VAL A 194 -18.73 12.08 -6.06
C VAL A 194 -17.35 11.75 -6.63
N SER A 195 -17.13 12.02 -7.91
CA SER A 195 -15.84 11.77 -8.57
C SER A 195 -14.71 12.64 -7.98
N ALA A 196 -15.00 13.91 -7.70
CA ALA A 196 -14.04 14.82 -7.07
C ALA A 196 -13.70 14.40 -5.63
N VAL A 197 -14.71 13.98 -4.85
CA VAL A 197 -14.52 13.45 -3.50
C VAL A 197 -13.68 12.18 -3.53
N GLN A 198 -13.93 11.26 -4.46
CA GLN A 198 -13.10 10.05 -4.63
C GLN A 198 -11.63 10.40 -4.93
N LEU A 199 -11.37 11.38 -5.79
CA LEU A 199 -10.01 11.86 -6.06
C LEU A 199 -9.36 12.46 -4.81
N LEU A 200 -10.10 13.26 -4.04
CA LEU A 200 -9.60 13.83 -2.78
C LEU A 200 -9.30 12.74 -1.75
N ILE A 201 -10.17 11.72 -1.63
CA ILE A 201 -9.93 10.54 -0.78
C ILE A 201 -8.65 9.84 -1.22
N PHE A 202 -8.46 9.59 -2.52
CA PHE A 202 -7.24 8.99 -3.04
C PHE A 202 -6.00 9.80 -2.68
N LEU A 203 -6.00 11.11 -2.92
CA LEU A 203 -4.85 11.97 -2.62
C LEU A 203 -4.56 12.01 -1.12
N GLY A 204 -5.61 12.10 -0.28
CA GLY A 204 -5.49 12.06 1.17
C GLY A 204 -4.89 10.75 1.67
N LEU A 205 -5.41 9.61 1.20
CA LEU A 205 -4.88 8.28 1.53
C LEU A 205 -3.47 8.07 1.01
N ALA A 206 -3.18 8.46 -0.23
CA ALA A 206 -1.86 8.37 -0.83
C ALA A 206 -0.82 9.16 -0.04
N PHE A 207 -1.15 10.42 0.27
CA PHE A 207 -0.30 11.27 1.10
C PHE A 207 -0.09 10.65 2.49
N TRP A 208 -1.17 10.25 3.16
CA TRP A 208 -1.10 9.65 4.49
C TRP A 208 -0.24 8.37 4.50
N ARG A 209 -0.51 7.43 3.59
CA ARG A 209 0.20 6.14 3.47
C ARG A 209 1.71 6.35 3.25
N VAL A 210 2.08 7.29 2.37
CA VAL A 210 3.49 7.55 2.05
C VAL A 210 4.16 8.35 3.17
N ALA A 211 3.59 9.49 3.57
CA ALA A 211 4.23 10.39 4.53
C ALA A 211 4.30 9.79 5.93
N MET A 212 3.16 9.31 6.47
CA MET A 212 3.13 8.71 7.81
C MET A 212 3.85 7.38 7.84
N GLY A 213 3.72 6.57 6.79
CA GLY A 213 4.44 5.31 6.67
C GLY A 213 5.96 5.51 6.68
N LEU A 214 6.47 6.48 5.89
CA LEU A 214 7.90 6.79 5.86
C LEU A 214 8.39 7.34 7.21
N ALA A 215 7.63 8.27 7.82
CA ALA A 215 7.97 8.82 9.14
C ALA A 215 8.03 7.72 10.21
N TYR A 216 7.02 6.85 10.23
CA TYR A 216 6.93 5.73 11.16
C TYR A 216 8.10 4.74 11.01
N ILE A 217 8.40 4.31 9.78
CA ILE A 217 9.51 3.38 9.50
C ILE A 217 10.85 4.02 9.82
N THR A 218 11.02 5.32 9.55
CA THR A 218 12.25 6.06 9.88
C THR A 218 12.47 6.12 11.38
N LEU A 219 11.41 6.42 12.15
CA LEU A 219 11.47 6.44 13.61
C LEU A 219 11.79 5.06 14.17
N LEU A 220 11.15 4.01 13.66
CA LEU A 220 11.43 2.63 14.07
C LEU A 220 12.86 2.20 13.67
N ALA A 221 13.35 2.66 12.52
CA ALA A 221 14.71 2.40 12.04
C ALA A 221 15.75 3.01 12.95
N PHE A 222 15.46 4.21 13.47
CA PHE A 222 16.33 4.87 14.43
C PHE A 222 16.47 4.06 15.72
N VAL A 223 15.36 3.53 16.24
CA VAL A 223 15.36 2.65 17.43
C VAL A 223 16.14 1.37 17.16
N VAL A 224 15.85 0.67 16.06
CA VAL A 224 16.51 -0.61 15.72
C VAL A 224 18.00 -0.41 15.45
N TRP A 225 18.38 0.67 14.77
CA TRP A 225 19.78 1.05 14.56
C TRP A 225 20.48 1.33 15.89
N GLY A 226 19.84 2.06 16.82
CA GLY A 226 20.37 2.29 18.16
C GLY A 226 20.64 0.99 18.93
N VAL A 227 19.70 0.04 18.90
CA VAL A 227 19.90 -1.30 19.51
C VAL A 227 21.04 -2.07 18.84
N ALA A 228 21.12 -2.03 17.51
CA ALA A 228 22.19 -2.70 16.77
C ALA A 228 23.58 -2.09 17.06
N ALA A 229 23.66 -0.77 17.20
CA ALA A 229 24.86 -0.05 17.57
C ALA A 229 25.34 -0.43 18.98
N LEU A 230 24.43 -0.54 19.95
CA LEU A 230 24.73 -1.04 21.30
C LEU A 230 25.23 -2.48 21.29
N ALA A 231 24.71 -3.33 20.39
CA ALA A 231 25.16 -4.71 20.19
C ALA A 231 26.48 -4.82 19.40
N GLN A 232 27.21 -3.71 19.20
CA GLN A 232 28.47 -3.63 18.46
C GLN A 232 28.39 -4.19 17.02
N ARG A 233 27.20 -4.15 16.41
CA ARG A 233 27.04 -4.49 15.00
C ARG A 233 27.30 -3.24 14.16
N ASN A 234 28.32 -3.27 13.32
CA ASN A 234 28.65 -2.17 12.41
C ASN A 234 27.69 -2.14 11.20
N ILE A 235 26.40 -1.91 11.46
CA ILE A 235 25.35 -1.82 10.43
C ILE A 235 24.98 -0.34 10.28
N GLY A 236 25.16 0.21 9.08
CA GLY A 236 24.79 1.60 8.79
C GLY A 236 23.27 1.81 8.83
N PHE A 237 22.84 2.99 9.28
CA PHE A 237 21.43 3.38 9.33
C PHE A 237 20.70 3.19 7.98
N GLY A 238 21.37 3.52 6.86
CA GLY A 238 20.80 3.34 5.52
C GLY A 238 20.45 1.89 5.18
N ALA A 239 21.23 0.91 5.66
CA ALA A 239 20.94 -0.51 5.46
C ALA A 239 19.74 -0.96 6.32
N VAL A 240 19.66 -0.46 7.56
CA VAL A 240 18.52 -0.69 8.46
C VAL A 240 17.25 -0.12 7.84
N LEU A 241 17.26 1.14 7.43
CA LEU A 241 16.11 1.81 6.81
C LEU A 241 15.68 1.12 5.51
N THR A 242 16.63 0.76 4.63
CA THR A 242 16.33 0.09 3.36
C THR A 242 15.67 -1.28 3.59
N THR A 243 16.19 -2.08 4.51
CA THR A 243 15.59 -3.38 4.84
C THR A 243 14.21 -3.21 5.47
N GLY A 244 14.02 -2.19 6.32
CA GLY A 244 12.73 -1.84 6.92
C GLY A 244 11.68 -1.48 5.86
N LEU A 245 12.03 -0.64 4.88
CA LEU A 245 11.12 -0.24 3.80
C LEU A 245 10.62 -1.45 2.99
N TYR A 246 11.48 -2.44 2.73
CA TYR A 246 11.07 -3.67 2.05
C TYR A 246 10.34 -4.66 2.98
N ALA A 247 10.60 -4.66 4.28
CA ALA A 247 9.93 -5.51 5.26
C ALA A 247 8.45 -5.12 5.47
N VAL A 248 8.08 -3.89 5.14
CA VAL A 248 6.67 -3.44 5.17
C VAL A 248 5.78 -4.31 4.30
N VAL A 249 6.25 -4.73 3.13
CA VAL A 249 5.45 -5.48 2.16
C VAL A 249 4.92 -6.79 2.73
N PRO A 250 5.77 -7.73 3.20
CA PRO A 250 5.26 -8.94 3.83
C PRO A 250 4.54 -8.67 5.14
N THR A 251 4.86 -7.59 5.84
CA THR A 251 4.12 -7.17 7.03
C THR A 251 2.67 -6.83 6.68
N VAL A 252 2.43 -6.06 5.62
CA VAL A 252 1.09 -5.72 5.13
C VAL A 252 0.35 -6.99 4.73
N TYR A 253 1.00 -7.93 4.04
CA TYR A 253 0.36 -9.20 3.66
C TYR A 253 0.01 -10.08 4.86
N ALA A 254 0.94 -10.24 5.80
CA ALA A 254 0.70 -11.01 7.01
C ALA A 254 -0.39 -10.38 7.88
N HIS A 255 -0.36 -9.05 8.04
CA HIS A 255 -1.40 -8.32 8.76
C HIS A 255 -2.77 -8.50 8.11
N TYR A 256 -2.86 -8.36 6.78
CA TYR A 256 -4.09 -8.58 6.04
C TYR A 256 -4.63 -10.00 6.20
N LEU A 257 -3.76 -11.01 6.12
CA LEU A 257 -4.13 -12.40 6.32
C LEU A 257 -4.66 -12.67 7.74
N LEU A 258 -4.00 -12.11 8.77
CA LEU A 258 -4.41 -12.26 10.16
C LEU A 258 -5.71 -11.54 10.47
N ASP A 259 -5.89 -10.32 9.97
CA ASP A 259 -7.14 -9.56 10.06
C ASP A 259 -8.30 -10.35 9.44
N ARG A 260 -8.08 -10.95 8.26
CA ARG A 260 -9.05 -11.85 7.62
C ARG A 260 -9.37 -13.10 8.42
N ALA A 261 -8.45 -13.57 9.27
CA ALA A 261 -8.69 -14.68 10.18
C ALA A 261 -9.32 -14.25 11.52
N GLY A 262 -9.65 -12.96 11.69
CA GLY A 262 -10.22 -12.41 12.92
C GLY A 262 -9.18 -12.15 14.02
N PHE A 263 -7.89 -12.16 13.68
CA PHE A 263 -6.82 -11.80 14.59
C PHE A 263 -6.39 -10.36 14.31
N ASP A 264 -6.88 -9.42 15.11
CA ASP A 264 -6.41 -8.04 15.10
C ASP A 264 -6.23 -7.53 16.54
N PHE A 265 -5.14 -6.80 16.77
CA PHE A 265 -4.88 -6.14 18.04
C PHE A 265 -3.91 -4.98 17.87
N PHE A 266 -3.97 -4.04 18.82
CA PHE A 266 -3.11 -2.86 18.80
C PHE A 266 -1.62 -3.24 18.79
N GLY A 267 -0.90 -2.78 17.77
CA GLY A 267 0.53 -3.05 17.60
C GLY A 267 0.85 -4.35 16.84
N MET A 268 -0.14 -5.11 16.36
CA MET A 268 0.09 -6.31 15.53
C MET A 268 1.00 -6.00 14.34
N PHE A 269 0.70 -4.93 13.59
CA PHE A 269 1.53 -4.48 12.47
C PHE A 269 2.99 -4.23 12.89
N THR A 270 3.20 -3.54 14.02
CA THR A 270 4.54 -3.25 14.54
C THR A 270 5.29 -4.52 14.90
N LEU A 271 4.62 -5.50 15.53
CA LEU A 271 5.23 -6.78 15.89
C LEU A 271 5.63 -7.60 14.67
N LEU A 272 4.74 -7.69 13.68
CA LEU A 272 5.03 -8.35 12.41
C LEU A 272 6.20 -7.67 11.68
N LEU A 273 6.22 -6.34 11.67
CA LEU A 273 7.30 -5.56 11.07
C LEU A 273 8.64 -5.82 11.76
N LEU A 274 8.67 -5.79 13.09
CA LEU A 274 9.88 -6.08 13.87
C LEU A 274 10.36 -7.52 13.63
N GLY A 275 9.46 -8.49 13.53
CA GLY A 275 9.78 -9.88 13.19
C GLY A 275 10.43 -10.00 11.80
N GLY A 276 9.78 -9.44 10.77
CA GLY A 276 10.33 -9.41 9.41
C GLY A 276 11.66 -8.66 9.32
N TRP A 277 11.79 -7.56 10.06
CA TRP A 277 13.01 -6.77 10.10
C TRP A 277 14.15 -7.50 10.79
N ALA A 278 13.90 -8.18 11.92
CA ALA A 278 14.90 -9.00 12.60
C ALA A 278 15.48 -10.07 11.65
N ILE A 279 14.62 -10.77 10.91
CA ILE A 279 15.03 -11.76 9.89
C ILE A 279 15.90 -11.08 8.82
N SER A 280 15.47 -9.94 8.31
CA SER A 280 16.21 -9.22 7.27
C SER A 280 17.59 -8.70 7.73
N LEU A 281 17.71 -8.27 8.99
CA LEU A 281 18.96 -7.79 9.57
C LEU A 281 19.91 -8.94 9.88
N VAL A 282 19.39 -10.10 10.29
CA VAL A 282 20.19 -11.32 10.43
C VAL A 282 20.73 -11.76 9.06
N ALA A 283 19.91 -11.72 8.01
CA ALA A 283 20.34 -12.01 6.64
C ALA A 283 21.38 -11.00 6.12
N ALA A 284 21.21 -9.72 6.43
CA ALA A 284 22.13 -8.66 6.00
C ALA A 284 23.46 -8.65 6.78
N GLY A 285 23.42 -8.87 8.09
CA GLY A 285 24.55 -8.70 9.02
C GLY A 285 25.20 -9.99 9.55
N GLY A 286 24.67 -11.17 9.23
CA GLY A 286 25.14 -12.45 9.79
C GLY A 286 26.61 -12.77 9.53
N LYS A 287 27.28 -13.36 10.53
CA LYS A 287 28.61 -13.99 10.40
C LYS A 287 28.56 -15.04 9.28
N ARG A 288 29.66 -15.21 8.55
CA ARG A 288 29.79 -16.02 7.32
C ARG A 288 28.94 -17.31 7.34
N GLN A 289 28.98 -18.12 8.39
CA GLN A 289 28.27 -19.41 8.41
C GLN A 289 26.74 -19.37 8.20
N VAL A 290 25.99 -18.51 8.90
CA VAL A 290 24.52 -18.40 8.69
C VAL A 290 24.24 -17.55 7.45
N GLY A 291 25.09 -16.56 7.21
CA GLY A 291 25.03 -15.74 6.01
C GLY A 291 25.13 -16.58 4.75
N ASP A 292 26.05 -17.54 4.67
CA ASP A 292 26.35 -18.28 3.45
C ASP A 292 25.20 -19.23 3.06
N PHE A 293 24.46 -19.77 4.05
CA PHE A 293 23.22 -20.50 3.79
C PHE A 293 22.11 -19.58 3.22
N LEU A 294 21.95 -18.38 3.79
CA LEU A 294 20.93 -17.42 3.36
C LEU A 294 21.33 -16.58 2.12
N ARG A 295 22.63 -16.52 1.81
CA ARG A 295 23.24 -15.73 0.72
C ARG A 295 23.28 -16.47 -0.59
N GLY A 296 22.74 -17.69 -0.69
CA GLY A 296 22.76 -18.53 -1.90
C GLY A 296 22.82 -17.65 -3.14
N THR A 297 24.02 -17.57 -3.74
CA THR A 297 24.58 -16.40 -4.46
C THR A 297 23.93 -16.11 -5.81
N ARG A 298 22.72 -16.59 -6.01
CA ARG A 298 22.08 -16.56 -7.30
C ARG A 298 21.34 -15.25 -7.52
N PRO A 299 21.48 -14.65 -8.71
CA PRO A 299 20.69 -13.51 -9.09
C PRO A 299 19.22 -13.89 -9.00
N LEU A 300 18.44 -13.10 -8.25
CA LEU A 300 16.99 -13.23 -8.13
C LEU A 300 16.40 -13.34 -9.54
N ARG A 301 15.99 -14.56 -9.93
CA ARG A 301 15.44 -14.78 -11.26
C ARG A 301 14.07 -14.13 -11.29
N ALA A 302 13.90 -13.09 -12.11
CA ALA A 302 12.67 -12.31 -12.20
C ALA A 302 11.40 -13.16 -12.40
N TRP A 303 11.50 -14.31 -13.08
CA TRP A 303 10.37 -15.23 -13.24
C TRP A 303 9.82 -15.77 -11.92
N ARG A 304 10.63 -15.87 -10.86
CA ARG A 304 10.15 -16.29 -9.52
C ARG A 304 9.15 -15.31 -8.94
N ALA A 305 9.31 -14.01 -9.23
CA ALA A 305 8.33 -13.01 -8.81
C ALA A 305 6.97 -13.21 -9.51
N LEU A 306 6.93 -13.83 -10.70
CA LEU A 306 5.66 -14.12 -11.38
C LEU A 306 4.79 -15.09 -10.59
N LEU A 307 5.37 -15.95 -9.75
CA LEU A 307 4.63 -16.90 -8.90
C LEU A 307 3.84 -16.21 -7.79
N GLY A 308 4.25 -15.01 -7.37
CA GLY A 308 3.52 -14.22 -6.39
C GLY A 308 2.40 -13.38 -7.00
N ILE A 309 2.39 -13.16 -8.33
CA ILE A 309 1.36 -12.33 -8.98
C ILE A 309 -0.05 -12.83 -8.71
N PRO A 310 -0.37 -14.14 -8.84
CA PRO A 310 -1.72 -14.63 -8.53
C PRO A 310 -2.17 -14.29 -7.10
N MET A 311 -1.28 -14.42 -6.11
CA MET A 311 -1.56 -14.06 -4.72
C MET A 311 -1.80 -12.56 -4.55
N LEU A 312 -0.97 -11.71 -5.19
CA LEU A 312 -1.15 -10.26 -5.16
C LEU A 312 -2.46 -9.83 -5.81
N THR A 313 -2.79 -10.39 -6.97
CA THR A 313 -4.06 -10.16 -7.65
C THR A 313 -5.22 -10.59 -6.76
N LEU A 314 -5.12 -11.74 -6.11
CA LEU A 314 -6.14 -12.23 -5.19
C LEU A 314 -6.32 -11.30 -3.99
N PHE A 315 -5.24 -10.78 -3.39
CA PHE A 315 -5.33 -9.79 -2.32
C PHE A 315 -6.01 -8.51 -2.77
N VAL A 316 -5.69 -8.00 -3.96
CA VAL A 316 -6.33 -6.81 -4.51
C VAL A 316 -7.82 -7.06 -4.74
N LEU A 317 -8.17 -8.20 -5.33
CA LEU A 317 -9.58 -8.55 -5.58
C LEU A 317 -10.36 -8.75 -4.28
N ASP A 318 -9.80 -9.47 -3.31
CA ASP A 318 -10.47 -9.71 -2.03
C ASP A 318 -10.64 -8.42 -1.22
N ALA A 319 -9.66 -7.51 -1.29
CA ALA A 319 -9.76 -6.19 -0.68
C ALA A 319 -10.86 -5.32 -1.32
N VAL A 320 -11.18 -5.53 -2.60
CA VAL A 320 -12.15 -4.73 -3.37
C VAL A 320 -13.57 -5.30 -3.35
N TYR A 321 -13.72 -6.62 -3.30
CA TYR A 321 -15.02 -7.30 -3.54
C TYR A 321 -15.59 -8.09 -2.35
N GLN A 322 -14.86 -8.26 -1.25
CA GLN A 322 -15.31 -8.97 -0.02
C GLN A 322 -16.14 -10.24 -0.29
N TRP A 323 -15.49 -11.36 -0.60
CA TRP A 323 -16.20 -12.60 -0.91
C TRP A 323 -16.66 -13.35 0.34
N THR A 324 -17.78 -14.08 0.25
CA THR A 324 -18.33 -14.90 1.35
C THR A 324 -17.33 -15.93 1.90
N TYR A 325 -16.50 -16.51 1.02
CA TYR A 325 -15.41 -17.43 1.40
C TYR A 325 -14.02 -16.82 1.18
N GLY A 326 -13.94 -15.48 1.13
CA GLY A 326 -12.72 -14.74 0.78
C GLY A 326 -11.53 -15.13 1.65
N ALA A 327 -11.72 -15.17 2.98
CA ALA A 327 -10.67 -15.53 3.92
C ALA A 327 -10.04 -16.91 3.61
N ALA A 328 -10.85 -17.96 3.44
CA ALA A 328 -10.34 -19.30 3.16
C ALA A 328 -9.58 -19.37 1.83
N ILE A 329 -10.12 -18.76 0.77
CA ILE A 329 -9.51 -18.75 -0.57
C ILE A 329 -8.15 -18.02 -0.54
N VAL A 330 -8.11 -16.87 0.14
CA VAL A 330 -6.91 -16.04 0.30
C VAL A 330 -5.84 -16.78 1.09
N TRP A 331 -6.19 -17.42 2.21
CA TRP A 331 -5.25 -18.22 2.99
C TRP A 331 -4.71 -19.44 2.22
N ILE A 332 -5.57 -20.20 1.56
CA ILE A 332 -5.14 -21.37 0.76
C ILE A 332 -4.17 -20.92 -0.33
N THR A 333 -4.48 -19.83 -1.04
CA THR A 333 -3.63 -19.32 -2.10
C THR A 333 -2.30 -18.80 -1.54
N ALA A 334 -2.31 -18.08 -0.42
CA ALA A 334 -1.10 -17.63 0.25
C ALA A 334 -0.19 -18.80 0.64
N VAL A 335 -0.76 -19.86 1.23
CA VAL A 335 -0.02 -21.07 1.61
C VAL A 335 0.54 -21.80 0.39
N VAL A 336 -0.26 -21.99 -0.66
CA VAL A 336 0.17 -22.65 -1.89
C VAL A 336 1.29 -21.85 -2.57
N THR A 337 1.14 -20.54 -2.71
CA THR A 337 2.17 -19.66 -3.28
C THR A 337 3.46 -19.71 -2.45
N TYR A 338 3.35 -19.68 -1.12
CA TYR A 338 4.51 -19.79 -0.24
C TYR A 338 5.22 -21.13 -0.38
N LEU A 339 4.48 -22.25 -0.39
CA LEU A 339 5.04 -23.59 -0.57
C LEU A 339 5.73 -23.75 -1.93
N LEU A 340 5.17 -23.19 -3.00
CA LEU A 340 5.77 -23.20 -4.33
C LEU A 340 7.07 -22.40 -4.37
N LEU A 341 7.07 -21.19 -3.80
CA LEU A 341 8.26 -20.34 -3.72
C LEU A 341 9.35 -21.01 -2.89
N PHE A 342 9.00 -21.54 -1.73
CA PHE A 342 9.91 -22.27 -0.86
C PHE A 342 10.48 -23.52 -1.52
N GLY A 343 9.63 -24.33 -2.16
CA GLY A 343 10.06 -25.54 -2.86
C GLY A 343 11.02 -25.25 -4.02
N ILE A 344 10.82 -24.15 -4.74
CA ILE A 344 11.74 -23.70 -5.78
C ILE A 344 13.08 -23.25 -5.19
N GLU A 345 13.06 -22.51 -4.08
CA GLU A 345 14.30 -22.11 -3.40
C GLU A 345 15.08 -23.34 -2.92
N PHE A 346 14.40 -24.27 -2.24
CA PHE A 346 15.00 -25.49 -1.72
C PHE A 346 15.60 -26.38 -2.83
N ASN A 347 14.86 -26.65 -3.90
CA ASN A 347 15.35 -27.44 -5.02
C ASN A 347 16.57 -26.79 -5.70
N THR A 348 16.58 -25.46 -5.81
CA THR A 348 17.75 -24.78 -6.37
C THR A 348 18.96 -24.78 -5.46
N ALA A 349 18.79 -24.79 -4.13
CA ALA A 349 19.89 -24.91 -3.19
C ALA A 349 20.53 -26.31 -3.27
N GLN A 350 19.73 -27.37 -3.34
CA GLN A 350 20.24 -28.74 -3.45
C GLN A 350 21.03 -28.99 -4.74
N ALA A 351 20.53 -28.49 -5.88
CA ALA A 351 21.21 -28.62 -7.17
C ALA A 351 22.61 -27.98 -7.16
N ASP A 352 22.85 -27.01 -6.29
CA ASP A 352 24.10 -26.24 -6.24
C ASP A 352 25.13 -26.92 -5.38
N THR A 353 24.72 -27.41 -4.21
CA THR A 353 25.57 -28.25 -3.38
C THR A 353 26.09 -29.44 -4.18
N GLN A 354 25.23 -30.09 -4.97
CA GLN A 354 25.65 -31.19 -5.84
C GLN A 354 26.64 -30.77 -6.93
N ARG A 355 26.45 -29.57 -7.53
CA ARG A 355 27.36 -29.06 -8.56
C ARG A 355 28.74 -28.71 -7.99
N ASP A 356 28.78 -28.03 -6.85
CA ASP A 356 30.03 -27.66 -6.18
C ASP A 356 30.83 -28.90 -5.74
N ASP A 357 30.14 -29.91 -5.22
CA ASP A 357 30.78 -31.18 -4.85
C ASP A 357 31.31 -31.92 -6.09
N SER A 358 30.56 -31.90 -7.20
CA SER A 358 31.02 -32.48 -8.48
C SER A 358 32.27 -31.78 -9.02
N VAL A 359 32.35 -30.44 -8.93
CA VAL A 359 33.52 -29.67 -9.35
C VAL A 359 34.72 -29.93 -8.44
N LYS A 360 34.51 -30.00 -7.11
CA LYS A 360 35.60 -30.35 -6.17
C LYS A 360 36.15 -31.75 -6.43
N ILE A 361 35.27 -32.73 -6.71
CA ILE A 361 35.69 -34.09 -7.05
C ILE A 361 36.45 -34.10 -8.38
N ALA A 362 36.02 -33.31 -9.38
CA ALA A 362 36.71 -33.21 -10.66
C ALA A 362 38.09 -32.55 -10.56
N LEU A 363 38.27 -31.58 -9.65
CA LEU A 363 39.56 -30.91 -9.41
C LEU A 363 40.53 -31.74 -8.56
N GLN A 364 40.01 -32.73 -7.81
CA GLN A 364 40.84 -33.66 -7.02
C GLN A 364 41.36 -34.84 -7.84
N LYS A 365 40.74 -35.13 -8.99
CA LYS A 365 41.19 -36.15 -9.96
C LYS A 365 42.14 -35.53 -10.95
#